data_AF-A0AAV6UIE6-F1
#
_entry.id   AF-A0AAV6UIE6-F1
#
_cell.length_a   1.000
_cell.length_b   1.000
_cell.length_c   1.000
_cell.angle_alpha   90.00
_cell.angle_beta   90.00
_cell.angle_gamma   90.00
#
_symmetry.space_group_name_H-M   'P 1'
#
loop_
_entity.id
_entity.type
_entity.pdbx_description
1 polymer ?
#
loop_
_entity_poly.entity_id
_entity_poly.type
_entity_poly.pdbx_seq_one_letter_code
_entity_poly.pdbx_strand_id
1 'polypeptide(L)'
;MGHEFKLMILVENTSYRIAVNSQHCWEFVHRIPIERVSNIYIEGSVEIERIEFVDKLNPYVPRTCSLPPSTNYPVVRPYPGFKFPYQPGICGMLPDQPDYKVFITPGIPTNPSYPGTCYIPPTDPGYPQPGYIQPEVSNLAPVFNPTIPYAYPIYGGLKPGMLIYISGRPCASAYKFAINFQEGTNPYPPPDIAFHLGVRFYSNQVVRNARINDGWEHEENMIPHFPFQPAVNFDMIIRVDHDRFMVAIDGQHFVEFAHRHFPLDRFDTLYIENDIVVSSIRFA
;
A
#
# COMPACT_ATOMS: atom_id res chain seq x y z
N MET A 1 7.91 47.44 0.27
CA MET A 1 8.15 45.99 0.05
C MET A 1 8.36 45.36 1.41
N GLY A 2 7.77 44.17 1.67
CA GLY A 2 7.76 43.52 2.99
C GLY A 2 6.49 43.76 3.82
N HIS A 3 5.35 44.08 3.18
CA HIS A 3 4.09 44.17 3.92
C HIS A 3 3.50 42.77 4.08
N GLU A 4 3.07 42.48 5.31
CA GLU A 4 2.27 41.30 5.61
C GLU A 4 1.00 41.32 4.76
N PHE A 5 0.60 40.15 4.28
CA PHE A 5 -0.66 39.99 3.59
C PHE A 5 -1.31 38.68 3.99
N LYS A 6 -2.65 38.69 4.02
CA LYS A 6 -3.46 37.50 4.22
C LYS A 6 -4.10 37.08 2.92
N LEU A 7 -3.64 35.98 2.34
CA LEU A 7 -4.25 35.35 1.18
C LEU A 7 -5.28 34.31 1.64
N MET A 8 -6.51 34.41 1.15
CA MET A 8 -7.58 33.44 1.39
C MET A 8 -8.08 32.89 0.06
N ILE A 9 -8.04 31.57 -0.07
CA ILE A 9 -8.60 30.84 -1.21
C ILE A 9 -9.77 30.02 -0.69
N LEU A 10 -10.98 30.41 -1.09
CA LEU A 10 -12.18 29.65 -0.82
C LEU A 10 -12.45 28.72 -1.99
N VAL A 11 -12.52 27.42 -1.71
CA VAL A 11 -12.92 26.41 -2.68
C VAL A 11 -14.44 26.30 -2.67
N GLU A 12 -15.08 26.61 -3.78
CA GLU A 12 -16.51 26.38 -4.01
C GLU A 12 -16.69 25.23 -5.01
N ASN A 13 -17.91 24.76 -5.23
CA ASN A 13 -18.15 23.59 -6.11
C ASN A 13 -17.75 23.84 -7.57
N THR A 14 -17.71 25.09 -8.00
CA THR A 14 -17.49 25.47 -9.41
C THR A 14 -16.27 26.36 -9.64
N SER A 15 -15.70 26.95 -8.59
CA SER A 15 -14.60 27.91 -8.71
C SER A 15 -13.79 28.02 -7.42
N TYR A 16 -12.62 28.64 -7.52
CA TYR A 16 -11.87 29.20 -6.40
C TYR A 16 -12.13 30.69 -6.31
N ARG A 17 -12.49 31.18 -5.12
CA ARG A 17 -12.60 32.61 -4.84
C ARG A 17 -11.41 33.06 -4.02
N ILE A 18 -10.73 34.09 -4.48
CA ILE A 18 -9.43 34.54 -3.98
C ILE A 18 -9.59 35.94 -3.41
N ALA A 19 -9.19 36.10 -2.15
CA ALA A 19 -9.19 37.36 -1.44
C ALA A 19 -7.81 37.66 -0.85
N VAL A 20 -7.40 38.92 -0.89
CA VAL A 20 -6.16 39.42 -0.27
C VAL A 20 -6.55 40.47 0.77
N ASN A 21 -6.05 40.34 1.99
CA ASN A 21 -6.36 41.21 3.11
C ASN A 21 -7.87 41.38 3.34
N SER A 22 -8.59 40.24 3.26
CA SER A 22 -10.04 40.13 3.40
C SER A 22 -10.88 40.83 2.32
N GLN A 23 -10.24 41.40 1.29
CA GLN A 23 -10.93 41.95 0.15
C GLN A 23 -10.94 40.93 -0.99
N HIS A 24 -12.12 40.64 -1.54
CA HIS A 24 -12.24 39.74 -2.69
C HIS A 24 -11.62 40.38 -3.94
N CYS A 25 -10.75 39.65 -4.62
CA CYS A 25 -9.99 40.17 -5.75
C CYS A 25 -10.23 39.37 -7.03
N TRP A 26 -10.38 38.04 -6.95
CA TRP A 26 -10.56 37.19 -8.12
C TRP A 26 -11.44 35.98 -7.87
N GLU A 27 -12.04 35.50 -8.96
CA GLU A 27 -12.70 34.20 -9.03
C GLU A 27 -12.12 33.41 -10.21
N PHE A 28 -11.76 32.15 -9.96
CA PHE A 28 -11.15 31.27 -10.95
C PHE A 28 -11.97 29.98 -11.05
N VAL A 29 -12.69 29.82 -12.16
CA VAL A 29 -13.53 28.64 -12.42
C VAL A 29 -12.67 27.37 -12.51
N HIS A 30 -13.15 26.28 -11.92
CA HIS A 30 -12.46 24.98 -11.96
C HIS A 30 -12.30 24.50 -13.40
N ARG A 31 -11.07 24.12 -13.75
CA ARG A 31 -10.75 23.55 -15.08
C ARG A 31 -10.38 22.08 -15.03
N ILE A 32 -10.24 21.56 -13.81
CA ILE A 32 -10.13 20.15 -13.49
C ILE A 32 -11.10 19.88 -12.31
N PRO A 33 -11.61 18.65 -12.16
CA PRO A 33 -12.42 18.31 -11.00
C PRO A 33 -11.66 18.57 -9.70
N ILE A 34 -12.32 19.19 -8.72
CA ILE A 34 -11.69 19.69 -7.49
C ILE A 34 -11.08 18.56 -6.66
N GLU A 35 -11.70 17.39 -6.68
CA GLU A 35 -11.23 16.17 -6.02
C GLU A 35 -9.87 15.67 -6.53
N ARG A 36 -9.40 16.17 -7.69
CA ARG A 36 -8.06 15.86 -8.21
C ARG A 36 -6.97 16.76 -7.61
N VAL A 37 -7.34 17.81 -6.88
CA VAL A 37 -6.40 18.73 -6.24
C VAL A 37 -6.11 18.27 -4.83
N SER A 38 -4.92 17.72 -4.63
CA SER A 38 -4.50 17.13 -3.34
C SER A 38 -3.37 17.89 -2.64
N ASN A 39 -2.74 18.86 -3.31
CA ASN A 39 -1.55 19.55 -2.81
C ASN A 39 -1.59 21.06 -3.11
N ILE A 40 -1.00 21.86 -2.22
CA ILE A 40 -0.67 23.28 -2.48
C ILE A 40 0.85 23.43 -2.61
N TYR A 41 1.29 24.21 -3.59
CA TYR A 41 2.70 24.53 -3.82
C TYR A 41 2.86 26.04 -3.90
N ILE A 42 3.82 26.59 -3.15
CA ILE A 42 4.09 28.04 -3.08
C ILE A 42 5.55 28.27 -3.46
N GLU A 43 5.76 29.13 -4.45
CA GLU A 43 7.08 29.50 -4.97
C GLU A 43 7.17 31.01 -5.12
N GLY A 44 8.39 31.55 -5.03
CA GLY A 44 8.68 32.98 -5.15
C GLY A 44 9.30 33.57 -3.86
N SER A 45 9.62 34.86 -3.90
CA SER A 45 10.22 35.57 -2.76
C SER A 45 9.17 35.98 -1.73
N VAL A 46 8.72 35.00 -0.94
CA VAL A 46 7.73 35.17 0.13
C VAL A 46 8.18 34.42 1.38
N GLU A 47 8.00 35.02 2.55
CA GLU A 47 8.17 34.34 3.83
C GLU A 47 6.78 33.94 4.35
N ILE A 48 6.59 32.66 4.60
CA ILE A 48 5.28 32.12 4.99
C ILE A 48 5.26 31.99 6.51
N GLU A 49 4.45 32.82 7.16
CA GLU A 49 4.26 32.75 8.61
C GLU A 49 3.37 31.56 9.00
N ARG A 50 2.25 31.36 8.28
CA ARG A 50 1.33 30.26 8.54
C ARG A 50 0.49 29.91 7.32
N ILE A 51 0.20 28.63 7.16
CA ILE A 51 -0.82 28.13 6.24
C ILE A 51 -1.89 27.45 7.10
N GLU A 52 -3.14 27.81 6.86
CA GLU A 52 -4.29 27.24 7.56
C GLU A 52 -5.29 26.72 6.55
N PHE A 53 -5.58 25.43 6.65
CA PHE A 53 -6.71 24.83 5.96
C PHE A 53 -7.89 24.88 6.91
N VAL A 54 -8.83 25.76 6.59
CA VAL A 54 -10.08 25.87 7.33
C VAL A 54 -11.13 25.14 6.52
N ASP A 55 -11.37 23.89 6.90
CA ASP A 55 -12.60 23.24 6.48
C ASP A 55 -13.75 23.97 7.18
N LYS A 56 -14.68 24.54 6.41
CA LYS A 56 -15.88 25.18 6.99
C LYS A 56 -16.71 24.20 7.81
N LEU A 57 -16.44 22.89 7.70
CA LEU A 57 -17.10 21.82 8.42
C LEU A 57 -16.33 21.30 9.65
N ASN A 58 -15.06 21.64 9.88
CA ASN A 58 -14.36 21.15 11.08
C ASN A 58 -13.09 21.95 11.49
N PRO A 59 -13.13 22.76 12.57
CA PRO A 59 -11.97 23.50 13.05
C PRO A 59 -11.33 22.83 14.29
N TYR A 60 -10.27 22.02 14.15
CA TYR A 60 -9.05 22.09 15.00
C TYR A 60 -7.97 21.00 14.76
N VAL A 61 -6.76 21.51 14.48
CA VAL A 61 -5.34 21.10 14.69
C VAL A 61 -4.98 19.82 15.47
N PRO A 62 -3.96 19.04 15.03
CA PRO A 62 -2.84 18.72 15.93
C PRO A 62 -1.40 18.59 15.33
N ARG A 63 -0.47 19.18 16.11
CA ARG A 63 0.93 18.87 16.50
C ARG A 63 1.85 18.00 15.62
N THR A 64 3.01 18.57 15.28
CA THR A 64 4.17 17.90 14.64
C THR A 64 5.09 17.24 15.67
N CYS A 65 5.56 16.01 15.37
CA CYS A 65 6.64 15.33 16.11
C CYS A 65 7.92 15.41 15.28
N SER A 66 8.95 16.09 15.78
CA SER A 66 10.30 16.10 15.22
C SER A 66 11.20 15.09 15.94
N LEU A 67 11.99 14.34 15.15
CA LEU A 67 13.03 13.40 15.62
C LEU A 67 14.27 14.18 16.13
N PRO A 68 15.00 13.69 17.15
CA PRO A 68 16.34 14.21 17.47
C PRO A 68 17.44 13.54 16.62
N PRO A 69 18.63 14.16 16.48
CA PRO A 69 19.71 13.64 15.64
C PRO A 69 20.50 12.51 16.31
N SER A 70 20.95 11.55 15.49
CA SER A 70 21.74 10.37 15.84
C SER A 70 23.10 10.69 16.47
N THR A 71 23.50 9.98 17.52
CA THR A 71 24.90 9.90 17.97
C THR A 71 25.39 8.45 17.99
N ASN A 72 26.68 8.31 17.66
CA ASN A 72 27.46 7.11 17.34
C ASN A 72 27.46 6.02 18.42
N TYR A 73 27.37 4.75 17.98
CA TYR A 73 27.85 3.60 18.76
C TYR A 73 29.16 3.04 18.18
N PRO A 74 30.07 2.53 19.03
CA PRO A 74 31.41 2.11 18.61
C PRO A 74 31.41 0.75 17.90
N VAL A 75 32.31 0.65 16.92
CA VAL A 75 32.62 -0.55 16.12
C VAL A 75 33.25 -1.63 17.00
N VAL A 76 32.59 -2.79 17.11
CA VAL A 76 33.20 -4.02 17.67
C VAL A 76 33.96 -4.73 16.54
N ARG A 77 35.28 -4.93 16.73
CA ARG A 77 36.14 -5.69 15.79
C ARG A 77 35.93 -7.19 16.00
N PRO A 78 35.93 -8.03 14.94
CA PRO A 78 35.89 -9.48 15.10
C PRO A 78 37.26 -10.07 15.44
N TYR A 79 37.26 -11.14 16.25
CA TYR A 79 38.42 -11.92 16.65
C TYR A 79 39.07 -12.67 15.46
N PRO A 80 40.40 -12.91 15.51
CA PRO A 80 41.15 -13.49 14.41
C PRO A 80 41.13 -15.04 14.47
N GLY A 81 40.89 -15.68 13.33
CA GLY A 81 41.30 -17.08 13.15
C GLY A 81 40.34 -18.01 12.43
N PHE A 82 39.90 -17.69 11.21
CA PHE A 82 39.52 -18.71 10.23
C PHE A 82 40.00 -18.29 8.85
N LYS A 83 40.97 -19.04 8.30
CA LYS A 83 41.47 -18.88 6.94
C LYS A 83 40.59 -19.73 6.01
N PHE A 84 39.92 -19.09 5.06
CA PHE A 84 39.44 -19.77 3.85
C PHE A 84 40.41 -19.44 2.70
N PRO A 85 40.77 -20.43 1.85
CA PRO A 85 41.66 -20.20 0.73
C PRO A 85 40.97 -19.38 -0.36
N TYR A 86 41.70 -18.40 -0.87
CA TYR A 86 41.32 -17.58 -2.01
C TYR A 86 41.54 -18.38 -3.30
N GLN A 87 40.54 -18.46 -4.19
CA GLN A 87 40.81 -18.47 -5.62
C GLN A 87 39.64 -17.83 -6.41
N PRO A 88 39.94 -17.16 -7.54
CA PRO A 88 39.05 -16.19 -8.18
C PRO A 88 38.35 -16.75 -9.44
N GLY A 89 37.10 -16.30 -9.64
CA GLY A 89 36.41 -16.29 -10.93
C GLY A 89 35.79 -17.62 -11.37
N ILE A 90 34.51 -17.55 -11.77
CA ILE A 90 33.91 -18.13 -12.99
C ILE A 90 32.41 -18.33 -12.75
N CYS A 91 31.63 -17.76 -13.67
CA CYS A 91 30.20 -18.00 -13.86
C CYS A 91 29.96 -19.47 -14.22
N GLY A 92 29.06 -20.15 -13.51
CA GLY A 92 28.64 -21.49 -13.90
C GLY A 92 27.75 -22.20 -12.89
N MET A 93 26.55 -22.53 -13.36
CA MET A 93 25.80 -23.77 -13.07
C MET A 93 25.02 -23.88 -11.75
N LEU A 94 23.69 -23.94 -11.91
CA LEU A 94 22.71 -24.50 -10.98
C LEU A 94 22.88 -26.03 -10.85
N PRO A 95 22.54 -26.59 -9.68
CA PRO A 95 21.84 -27.87 -9.57
C PRO A 95 20.64 -27.74 -8.60
N ASP A 96 19.52 -28.45 -8.64
CA ASP A 96 18.95 -29.52 -9.45
C ASP A 96 17.42 -29.39 -9.28
N GLN A 97 16.63 -29.56 -10.36
CA GLN A 97 15.20 -29.89 -10.28
C GLN A 97 15.01 -31.37 -10.64
N PRO A 98 14.04 -32.10 -10.06
CA PRO A 98 13.79 -33.48 -10.42
C PRO A 98 12.94 -33.60 -11.71
N ASP A 99 13.52 -34.32 -12.66
CA ASP A 99 12.96 -35.25 -13.66
C ASP A 99 11.52 -35.03 -14.18
N TYR A 100 11.41 -34.59 -15.44
CA TYR A 100 10.38 -35.08 -16.35
C TYR A 100 11.03 -35.63 -17.63
N LYS A 101 10.66 -36.86 -17.99
CA LYS A 101 11.23 -37.60 -19.13
C LYS A 101 10.77 -37.02 -20.46
N VAL A 102 11.71 -36.82 -21.38
CA VAL A 102 11.45 -36.46 -22.79
C VAL A 102 11.65 -37.71 -23.66
N PHE A 103 10.65 -38.03 -24.49
CA PHE A 103 10.77 -39.04 -25.56
C PHE A 103 11.46 -38.42 -26.78
N ILE A 104 12.54 -39.03 -27.27
CA ILE A 104 13.25 -38.63 -28.50
C ILE A 104 12.95 -39.65 -29.61
N THR A 105 12.49 -39.19 -30.77
CA THR A 105 12.54 -39.93 -32.03
C THR A 105 13.87 -39.66 -32.74
N PRO A 106 14.55 -40.66 -33.36
CA PRO A 106 15.89 -40.49 -33.89
C PRO A 106 15.91 -40.14 -35.38
N GLY A 107 16.66 -39.09 -35.73
CA GLY A 107 17.22 -38.92 -37.07
C GLY A 107 17.27 -37.47 -37.56
N ILE A 108 18.43 -36.82 -37.44
CA ILE A 108 19.12 -35.99 -38.47
C ILE A 108 20.47 -35.50 -37.87
N PRO A 109 21.59 -35.49 -38.62
CA PRO A 109 22.92 -35.18 -38.08
C PRO A 109 23.15 -33.67 -37.93
N THR A 110 23.93 -33.27 -36.93
CA THR A 110 24.39 -31.90 -36.71
C THR A 110 25.65 -31.60 -37.52
N ASN A 111 25.73 -30.43 -38.18
CA ASN A 111 26.97 -29.86 -38.72
C ASN A 111 27.23 -28.50 -38.05
N PRO A 112 28.44 -28.23 -37.49
CA PRO A 112 28.68 -27.08 -36.64
C PRO A 112 29.35 -25.93 -37.42
N SER A 113 28.58 -24.92 -37.81
CA SER A 113 29.12 -23.61 -38.20
C SER A 113 27.98 -22.63 -38.48
N TYR A 114 27.71 -21.70 -37.55
CA TYR A 114 27.43 -20.26 -37.74
C TYR A 114 26.87 -19.64 -36.42
N PRO A 115 27.20 -18.39 -36.07
CA PRO A 115 26.78 -17.77 -34.81
C PRO A 115 25.37 -17.18 -34.90
N GLY A 116 24.46 -17.72 -34.07
CA GLY A 116 23.40 -17.00 -33.35
C GLY A 116 22.57 -15.94 -34.07
N THR A 117 21.71 -16.35 -35.01
CA THR A 117 20.45 -15.65 -35.30
C THR A 117 19.28 -16.54 -34.87
N CYS A 118 18.37 -16.02 -34.05
CA CYS A 118 17.18 -16.76 -33.62
C CYS A 118 16.32 -17.09 -34.84
N TYR A 119 16.24 -18.38 -35.19
CA TYR A 119 15.26 -18.87 -36.16
C TYR A 119 13.86 -18.69 -35.56
N ILE A 120 13.09 -17.74 -36.11
CA ILE A 120 11.64 -17.69 -35.93
C ILE A 120 11.08 -18.69 -36.95
N PRO A 121 10.48 -19.82 -36.52
CA PRO A 121 9.84 -20.71 -37.47
C PRO A 121 8.68 -19.98 -38.16
N PRO A 122 8.40 -20.25 -39.44
CA PRO A 122 7.25 -19.66 -40.11
C PRO A 122 5.98 -20.06 -39.35
N THR A 123 5.12 -19.08 -39.06
CA THR A 123 3.79 -19.33 -38.50
C THR A 123 2.96 -20.06 -39.55
N ASP A 124 2.77 -21.37 -39.36
CA ASP A 124 1.84 -22.20 -40.12
C ASP A 124 0.39 -21.76 -39.81
N PRO A 125 -0.42 -21.35 -40.81
CA PRO A 125 -1.76 -20.77 -40.59
C PRO A 125 -2.83 -21.84 -40.31
N GLY A 126 -2.59 -22.75 -39.35
CA GLY A 126 -3.45 -23.92 -39.18
C GLY A 126 -3.70 -24.44 -37.76
N TYR A 127 -2.95 -24.03 -36.74
CA TYR A 127 -3.09 -24.61 -35.40
C TYR A 127 -3.60 -23.59 -34.36
N PRO A 128 -4.80 -23.77 -33.79
CA PRO A 128 -5.25 -22.96 -32.66
C PRO A 128 -4.39 -23.25 -31.44
N GLN A 129 -3.74 -22.21 -30.91
CA GLN A 129 -2.96 -22.31 -29.67
C GLN A 129 -3.92 -22.58 -28.49
N PRO A 130 -3.63 -23.56 -27.60
CA PRO A 130 -4.33 -23.68 -26.33
C PRO A 130 -4.15 -22.38 -25.54
N GLY A 131 -5.26 -21.72 -25.21
CA GLY A 131 -5.23 -20.43 -24.54
C GLY A 131 -4.59 -20.52 -23.17
N TYR A 132 -3.35 -20.08 -23.04
CA TYR A 132 -2.78 -19.69 -21.76
C TYR A 132 -3.54 -18.44 -21.30
N ILE A 133 -4.53 -18.64 -20.43
CA ILE A 133 -5.14 -17.53 -19.70
C ILE A 133 -4.04 -16.93 -18.83
N GLN A 134 -3.54 -15.77 -19.22
CA GLN A 134 -2.70 -14.96 -18.32
C GLN A 134 -3.56 -14.64 -17.09
N PRO A 135 -3.05 -14.83 -15.86
CA PRO A 135 -3.77 -14.37 -14.68
C PRO A 135 -4.04 -12.88 -14.88
N GLU A 136 -5.29 -12.47 -14.75
CA GLU A 136 -5.70 -11.07 -14.87
C GLU A 136 -4.86 -10.26 -13.87
N VAL A 137 -3.85 -9.56 -14.38
CA VAL A 137 -3.14 -8.56 -13.59
C VAL A 137 -4.17 -7.46 -13.40
N SER A 138 -4.62 -7.24 -12.16
CA SER A 138 -5.57 -6.15 -11.91
C SER A 138 -5.03 -4.85 -12.55
N ASN A 139 -5.86 -4.19 -13.34
CA ASN A 139 -5.49 -2.96 -14.06
C ASN A 139 -5.42 -1.73 -13.13
N LEU A 140 -5.43 -1.93 -11.80
CA LEU A 140 -5.37 -0.84 -10.83
C LEU A 140 -3.92 -0.42 -10.62
N ALA A 141 -3.64 0.86 -10.91
CA ALA A 141 -2.33 1.42 -10.66
C ALA A 141 -1.96 1.30 -9.17
N PRO A 142 -0.75 0.83 -8.83
CA PRO A 142 -0.26 0.82 -7.46
C PRO A 142 -0.32 2.22 -6.84
N VAL A 143 -0.72 2.29 -5.57
CA VAL A 143 -0.59 3.51 -4.76
C VAL A 143 0.79 3.50 -4.11
N PHE A 144 1.49 4.63 -4.12
CA PHE A 144 2.79 4.77 -3.44
C PHE A 144 2.76 5.90 -2.43
N ASN A 145 3.35 5.64 -1.26
CA ASN A 145 3.56 6.62 -0.19
C ASN A 145 2.34 7.51 0.13
N PRO A 146 1.14 6.95 0.36
CA PRO A 146 -0.02 7.77 0.71
C PRO A 146 0.15 8.42 2.09
N THR A 147 -0.40 9.62 2.26
CA THR A 147 -0.55 10.25 3.58
C THR A 147 -1.58 9.47 4.41
N ILE A 148 -1.33 9.30 5.70
CA ILE A 148 -2.22 8.62 6.64
C ILE A 148 -2.98 9.67 7.48
N PRO A 149 -4.32 9.55 7.67
CA PRO A 149 -5.16 8.44 7.22
C PRO A 149 -5.36 8.42 5.70
N TYR A 150 -5.46 7.21 5.15
CA TYR A 150 -5.64 6.98 3.72
C TYR A 150 -6.93 6.21 3.45
N ALA A 151 -7.72 6.69 2.50
CA ALA A 151 -8.90 6.01 1.99
C ALA A 151 -8.70 5.66 0.51
N TYR A 152 -8.87 4.40 0.16
CA TYR A 152 -8.82 3.92 -1.22
C TYR A 152 -10.18 3.35 -1.65
N PRO A 153 -10.79 3.87 -2.74
CA PRO A 153 -12.03 3.32 -3.26
C PRO A 153 -11.80 1.97 -3.96
N ILE A 154 -12.53 0.96 -3.51
CA ILE A 154 -12.61 -0.37 -4.11
C ILE A 154 -13.86 -0.39 -4.99
N TYR A 155 -13.69 -0.06 -6.28
CA TYR A 155 -14.83 0.05 -7.20
C TYR A 155 -15.58 -1.28 -7.35
N GLY A 156 -16.88 -1.26 -7.02
CA GLY A 156 -17.72 -2.46 -6.99
C GLY A 156 -17.53 -3.33 -5.75
N GLY A 157 -16.83 -2.82 -4.74
CA GLY A 157 -16.68 -3.41 -3.41
C GLY A 157 -15.81 -4.65 -3.33
N LEU A 158 -15.71 -5.20 -2.11
CA LEU A 158 -14.98 -6.43 -1.86
C LEU A 158 -15.63 -7.62 -2.57
N LYS A 159 -14.78 -8.48 -3.14
CA LYS A 159 -15.20 -9.71 -3.82
C LYS A 159 -14.28 -10.87 -3.45
N PRO A 160 -14.81 -12.09 -3.30
CA PRO A 160 -13.99 -13.27 -3.18
C PRO A 160 -13.00 -13.37 -4.35
N GLY A 161 -11.75 -13.70 -4.05
CA GLY A 161 -10.64 -13.76 -5.00
C GLY A 161 -9.71 -12.55 -4.96
N MET A 162 -10.15 -11.40 -4.42
CA MET A 162 -9.30 -10.22 -4.33
C MET A 162 -8.09 -10.43 -3.41
N LEU A 163 -6.95 -9.91 -3.84
CA LEU A 163 -5.71 -9.83 -3.06
C LEU A 163 -5.32 -8.37 -2.88
N ILE A 164 -5.10 -7.96 -1.64
CA ILE A 164 -4.65 -6.62 -1.28
C ILE A 164 -3.24 -6.74 -0.71
N TYR A 165 -2.26 -6.17 -1.41
CA TYR A 165 -0.87 -6.13 -0.99
C TYR A 165 -0.57 -4.78 -0.37
N ILE A 166 -0.04 -4.76 0.84
CA ILE A 166 0.33 -3.54 1.56
C ILE A 166 1.77 -3.70 2.05
N SER A 167 2.66 -2.85 1.56
CA SER A 167 4.02 -2.74 2.09
C SER A 167 4.10 -1.47 2.93
N GLY A 168 4.63 -1.57 4.15
CA GLY A 168 4.72 -0.43 5.05
C GLY A 168 5.63 -0.69 6.24
N ARG A 169 5.68 0.28 7.15
CA ARG A 169 6.35 0.14 8.44
C ARG A 169 5.56 0.88 9.52
N PRO A 170 5.50 0.37 10.75
CA PRO A 170 4.99 1.15 11.87
C PRO A 170 5.90 2.37 12.11
N CYS A 171 5.33 3.46 12.62
CA CYS A 171 6.13 4.60 13.08
C CYS A 171 7.12 4.18 14.19
N ALA A 172 8.21 4.94 14.36
CA ALA A 172 9.23 4.63 15.36
C ALA A 172 8.70 4.61 16.81
N SER A 173 7.67 5.42 17.08
CA SER A 173 6.96 5.49 18.36
C SER A 173 5.52 4.96 18.25
N ALA A 174 5.29 3.96 17.39
CA ALA A 174 3.94 3.45 17.13
C ALA A 174 3.26 2.97 18.42
N TYR A 175 2.08 3.52 18.68
CA TYR A 175 1.19 3.07 19.75
C TYR A 175 0.15 2.10 19.18
N LYS A 176 -0.46 2.44 18.05
CA LYS A 176 -1.37 1.57 17.31
C LYS A 176 -1.49 1.96 15.83
N PHE A 177 -1.83 1.02 14.97
CA PHE A 177 -2.36 1.31 13.64
C PHE A 177 -3.55 0.42 13.31
N ALA A 178 -4.36 0.84 12.33
CA ALA A 178 -5.50 0.05 11.87
C ALA A 178 -5.61 0.04 10.35
N ILE A 179 -6.12 -1.08 9.84
CA ILE A 179 -6.51 -1.29 8.45
C ILE A 179 -7.96 -1.77 8.47
N ASN A 180 -8.84 -1.05 7.80
CA ASN A 180 -10.27 -1.32 7.76
C ASN A 180 -10.71 -1.59 6.32
N PHE A 181 -11.60 -2.56 6.14
CA PHE A 181 -12.49 -2.61 4.99
C PHE A 181 -13.88 -2.14 5.43
N GLN A 182 -14.28 -0.98 4.94
CA GLN A 182 -15.43 -0.23 5.42
C GLN A 182 -16.33 0.28 4.29
N GLU A 183 -17.55 0.68 4.63
CA GLU A 183 -18.53 1.27 3.70
C GLU A 183 -18.38 2.80 3.66
N GLY A 184 -17.63 3.28 2.67
CA GLY A 184 -17.34 4.69 2.46
C GLY A 184 -16.41 5.33 3.51
N THR A 185 -16.35 6.65 3.49
CA THR A 185 -15.50 7.48 4.38
C THR A 185 -16.29 8.48 5.20
N ASN A 186 -17.62 8.28 5.32
CA ASN A 186 -18.48 9.23 6.01
C ASN A 186 -18.07 9.31 7.49
N PRO A 187 -17.75 10.49 8.04
CA PRO A 187 -17.42 10.61 9.46
C PRO A 187 -18.63 10.40 10.39
N TYR A 188 -19.86 10.65 9.91
CA TYR A 188 -21.06 10.48 10.73
C TYR A 188 -22.33 10.10 9.91
N PRO A 189 -23.02 9.00 10.25
CA PRO A 189 -22.60 7.99 11.22
C PRO A 189 -21.27 7.35 10.77
N PRO A 190 -20.39 6.96 11.70
CA PRO A 190 -19.10 6.41 11.29
C PRO A 190 -19.32 5.05 10.61
N PRO A 191 -18.51 4.70 9.61
CA PRO A 191 -18.86 3.71 8.60
C PRO A 191 -18.94 2.30 9.17
N ASP A 192 -19.78 1.46 8.59
CA ASP A 192 -19.79 0.02 8.84
C ASP A 192 -18.44 -0.57 8.38
N ILE A 193 -17.90 -1.50 9.15
CA ILE A 193 -16.58 -2.13 8.94
C ILE A 193 -16.76 -3.64 8.93
N ALA A 194 -16.55 -4.26 7.76
CA ALA A 194 -16.55 -5.73 7.62
C ALA A 194 -15.34 -6.36 8.29
N PHE A 195 -14.20 -5.69 8.24
CA PHE A 195 -12.94 -6.18 8.76
C PHE A 195 -12.10 -5.03 9.27
N HIS A 196 -11.92 -4.97 10.58
CA HIS A 196 -10.97 -4.12 11.28
C HIS A 196 -9.78 -4.97 11.70
N LEU A 197 -8.59 -4.66 11.20
CA LEU A 197 -7.33 -5.21 11.68
C LEU A 197 -6.62 -4.14 12.51
N GLY A 198 -6.71 -4.24 13.84
CA GLY A 198 -6.10 -3.30 14.78
C GLY A 198 -4.83 -3.85 15.40
N VAL A 199 -3.69 -3.19 15.16
CA VAL A 199 -2.39 -3.55 15.73
C VAL A 199 -2.10 -2.64 16.92
N ARG A 200 -1.88 -3.22 18.10
CA ARG A 200 -1.67 -2.53 19.38
C ARG A 200 -0.27 -2.85 19.91
N PHE A 201 0.67 -1.90 19.84
CA PHE A 201 2.05 -2.09 20.30
C PHE A 201 2.18 -2.11 21.82
N TYR A 202 1.32 -1.37 22.52
CA TYR A 202 1.34 -1.29 23.99
C TYR A 202 0.95 -2.61 24.68
N SER A 203 0.29 -3.54 23.98
CA SER A 203 -0.10 -4.85 24.51
C SER A 203 0.37 -6.01 23.63
N ASN A 204 1.14 -5.75 22.56
CA ASN A 204 1.53 -6.74 21.55
C ASN A 204 0.35 -7.59 21.04
N GLN A 205 -0.76 -6.93 20.73
CA GLN A 205 -1.98 -7.58 20.23
C GLN A 205 -2.28 -7.19 18.80
N VAL A 206 -2.82 -8.14 18.04
CA VAL A 206 -3.49 -7.88 16.77
C VAL A 206 -4.94 -8.33 16.89
N VAL A 207 -5.85 -7.37 16.86
CA VAL A 207 -7.28 -7.58 16.99
C VAL A 207 -7.91 -7.60 15.60
N ARG A 208 -8.82 -8.56 15.39
CA ARG A 208 -9.76 -8.56 14.27
C ARG A 208 -11.17 -8.39 14.81
N ASN A 209 -11.95 -7.52 14.20
CA ASN A 209 -13.35 -7.33 14.56
C ASN A 209 -14.16 -6.78 13.37
N ALA A 210 -15.47 -6.75 13.52
CA ALA A 210 -16.38 -6.00 12.65
C ALA A 210 -17.13 -4.95 13.48
N ARG A 211 -17.58 -3.88 12.82
CA ARG A 211 -18.41 -2.84 13.42
C ARG A 211 -19.59 -2.56 12.50
N ILE A 212 -20.82 -2.73 12.99
CA ILE A 212 -22.04 -2.49 12.22
C ILE A 212 -23.00 -1.66 13.04
N ASN A 213 -23.67 -0.69 12.40
CA ASN A 213 -24.64 0.20 13.05
C ASN A 213 -24.05 0.85 14.31
N ASP A 214 -22.81 1.34 14.23
CA ASP A 214 -22.06 1.95 15.33
C ASP A 214 -21.67 1.00 16.49
N GLY A 215 -21.96 -0.29 16.40
CA GLY A 215 -21.59 -1.30 17.40
C GLY A 215 -20.41 -2.15 16.98
N TRP A 216 -19.35 -2.21 17.81
CA TRP A 216 -18.30 -3.22 17.68
C TRP A 216 -18.82 -4.60 18.09
N GLU A 217 -18.45 -5.62 17.34
CA GLU A 217 -18.78 -7.01 17.67
C GLU A 217 -17.71 -7.65 18.57
N HIS A 218 -17.67 -9.00 18.63
CA HIS A 218 -16.69 -9.72 19.43
C HIS A 218 -15.28 -9.64 18.82
N GLU A 219 -14.30 -9.19 19.61
CA GLU A 219 -12.89 -9.16 19.19
C GLU A 219 -12.29 -10.57 19.08
N GLU A 220 -11.53 -10.81 18.01
CA GLU A 220 -10.63 -11.96 17.89
C GLU A 220 -9.18 -11.49 18.02
N ASN A 221 -8.47 -11.96 19.05
CA ASN A 221 -7.12 -11.48 19.39
C ASN A 221 -6.08 -12.59 19.56
N MET A 222 -6.48 -13.86 19.33
CA MET A 222 -5.55 -14.99 19.33
C MET A 222 -4.65 -14.91 18.11
N ILE A 223 -3.33 -14.87 18.33
CA ILE A 223 -2.29 -14.75 17.30
C ILE A 223 -1.13 -15.71 17.60
N PRO A 224 -0.42 -16.22 16.58
CA PRO A 224 0.71 -17.13 16.80
C PRO A 224 1.92 -16.44 17.44
N HIS A 225 2.16 -15.18 17.08
CA HIS A 225 3.20 -14.29 17.62
C HIS A 225 2.83 -12.84 17.26
N PHE A 226 3.50 -11.84 17.84
CA PHE A 226 3.34 -10.45 17.40
C PHE A 226 4.33 -10.16 16.26
N PRO A 227 3.89 -9.87 15.03
CA PRO A 227 4.77 -9.85 13.85
C PRO A 227 5.39 -8.47 13.57
N PHE A 228 5.01 -7.42 14.29
CA PHE A 228 5.42 -6.05 13.97
C PHE A 228 6.52 -5.53 14.90
N GLN A 229 7.44 -4.74 14.35
CA GLN A 229 8.44 -3.99 15.11
C GLN A 229 8.40 -2.51 14.70
N PRO A 230 8.54 -1.56 15.66
CA PRO A 230 8.59 -0.14 15.34
C PRO A 230 9.69 0.19 14.33
N ALA A 231 9.38 1.01 13.33
CA ALA A 231 10.27 1.43 12.24
C ALA A 231 10.83 0.30 11.34
N VAL A 232 10.38 -0.94 11.49
CA VAL A 232 10.77 -2.06 10.62
C VAL A 232 9.71 -2.28 9.55
N ASN A 233 10.16 -2.53 8.32
CA ASN A 233 9.27 -2.80 7.20
C ASN A 233 8.59 -4.17 7.35
N PHE A 234 7.37 -4.27 6.86
CA PHE A 234 6.63 -5.51 6.68
C PHE A 234 5.93 -5.50 5.31
N ASP A 235 5.72 -6.69 4.76
CA ASP A 235 4.83 -6.92 3.63
C ASP A 235 3.61 -7.72 4.08
N MET A 236 2.42 -7.14 3.89
CA MET A 236 1.14 -7.74 4.23
C MET A 236 0.37 -8.11 2.97
N ILE A 237 -0.27 -9.27 2.99
CA ILE A 237 -1.26 -9.68 1.99
C ILE A 237 -2.56 -9.98 2.73
N ILE A 238 -3.64 -9.33 2.32
CA ILE A 238 -4.99 -9.67 2.76
C ILE A 238 -5.73 -10.28 1.57
N ARG A 239 -6.11 -11.55 1.69
CA ARG A 239 -6.94 -12.25 0.70
C ARG A 239 -8.39 -12.24 1.16
N VAL A 240 -9.29 -11.82 0.28
CA VAL A 240 -10.72 -11.96 0.45
C VAL A 240 -11.11 -13.33 -0.11
N ASP A 241 -11.39 -14.30 0.76
CA ASP A 241 -11.92 -15.60 0.34
C ASP A 241 -13.45 -15.58 0.36
N HIS A 242 -14.09 -16.70 0.00
CA HIS A 242 -15.55 -16.80 -0.03
C HIS A 242 -16.20 -16.66 1.36
N ASP A 243 -15.52 -17.10 2.43
CA ASP A 243 -16.10 -17.16 3.78
C ASP A 243 -15.25 -16.45 4.85
N ARG A 244 -14.06 -15.93 4.49
CA ARG A 244 -13.14 -15.29 5.44
C ARG A 244 -12.16 -14.33 4.76
N PHE A 245 -11.55 -13.48 5.57
CA PHE A 245 -10.29 -12.81 5.24
C PHE A 245 -9.12 -13.67 5.71
N MET A 246 -8.09 -13.82 4.88
CA MET A 246 -6.83 -14.45 5.26
C MET A 246 -5.71 -13.41 5.21
N VAL A 247 -4.93 -13.32 6.28
CA VAL A 247 -3.81 -12.36 6.38
C VAL A 247 -2.49 -13.12 6.42
N ALA A 248 -1.56 -12.70 5.58
CA ALA A 248 -0.16 -13.13 5.62
C ALA A 248 0.74 -11.92 5.85
N ILE A 249 1.81 -12.11 6.63
CA ILE A 249 2.85 -11.11 6.90
C ILE A 249 4.20 -11.71 6.52
N ASP A 250 5.00 -10.99 5.75
CA ASP A 250 6.35 -11.37 5.29
C ASP A 250 6.39 -12.77 4.65
N GLY A 251 5.36 -13.07 3.84
CA GLY A 251 5.23 -14.33 3.13
C GLY A 251 4.74 -15.51 3.98
N GLN A 252 4.45 -15.31 5.26
CA GLN A 252 3.93 -16.35 6.14
C GLN A 252 2.46 -16.10 6.49
N HIS A 253 1.65 -17.16 6.46
CA HIS A 253 0.28 -17.09 6.97
C HIS A 253 0.27 -16.67 8.44
N PHE A 254 -0.62 -15.74 8.80
CA PHE A 254 -0.64 -15.13 10.12
C PHE A 254 -1.95 -15.36 10.86
N VAL A 255 -3.07 -14.89 10.32
CA VAL A 255 -4.41 -14.99 10.95
C VAL A 255 -5.51 -15.07 9.91
N GLU A 256 -6.67 -15.52 10.34
CA GLU A 256 -7.92 -15.49 9.57
C GLU A 256 -9.00 -14.72 10.35
N PHE A 257 -10.04 -14.31 9.62
CA PHE A 257 -11.24 -13.71 10.19
C PHE A 257 -12.45 -14.07 9.34
N ALA A 258 -13.40 -14.83 9.89
CA ALA A 258 -14.60 -15.24 9.16
C ALA A 258 -15.46 -14.03 8.78
N HIS A 259 -16.06 -14.04 7.59
CA HIS A 259 -16.99 -13.01 7.16
C HIS A 259 -18.21 -13.02 8.06
N ARG A 260 -18.47 -11.90 8.75
CA ARG A 260 -19.64 -11.74 9.61
C ARG A 260 -20.80 -11.05 8.90
N HIS A 261 -20.50 -10.26 7.87
CA HIS A 261 -21.46 -9.41 7.17
C HIS A 261 -21.39 -9.58 5.66
N PHE A 262 -22.57 -9.61 5.06
CA PHE A 262 -22.81 -9.72 3.62
C PHE A 262 -23.91 -8.71 3.21
N PRO A 263 -23.98 -8.32 1.93
CA PRO A 263 -23.05 -8.69 0.85
C PRO A 263 -21.69 -8.00 1.01
N LEU A 264 -20.62 -8.59 0.47
CA LEU A 264 -19.26 -8.03 0.61
C LEU A 264 -19.06 -6.75 -0.23
N ASP A 265 -19.80 -6.62 -1.32
CA ASP A 265 -19.67 -5.51 -2.27
C ASP A 265 -20.12 -4.15 -1.72
N ARG A 266 -20.85 -4.11 -0.60
CA ARG A 266 -21.14 -2.85 0.12
C ARG A 266 -19.91 -2.26 0.81
N PHE A 267 -18.90 -3.07 1.12
CA PHE A 267 -17.65 -2.60 1.71
C PHE A 267 -16.72 -2.19 0.58
N ASP A 268 -16.69 -0.90 0.31
CA ASP A 268 -16.12 -0.30 -0.90
C ASP A 268 -14.87 0.54 -0.63
N THR A 269 -14.35 0.51 0.60
CA THR A 269 -13.26 1.39 1.00
C THR A 269 -12.23 0.63 1.82
N LEU A 270 -10.97 0.64 1.37
CA LEU A 270 -9.82 0.35 2.22
C LEU A 270 -9.43 1.62 2.95
N TYR A 271 -9.46 1.60 4.29
CA TYR A 271 -9.10 2.74 5.12
C TYR A 271 -7.95 2.37 6.06
N ILE A 272 -6.87 3.16 6.02
CA ILE A 272 -5.66 2.93 6.82
C ILE A 272 -5.42 4.14 7.69
N GLU A 273 -5.18 3.95 8.99
CA GLU A 273 -5.08 5.05 9.95
C GLU A 273 -4.08 4.80 11.09
N ASN A 274 -3.73 5.89 11.78
CA ASN A 274 -2.81 5.97 12.92
C ASN A 274 -1.33 5.66 12.54
N ASP A 275 -0.59 4.96 13.40
CA ASP A 275 0.88 5.02 13.47
C ASP A 275 1.60 4.09 12.46
N ILE A 276 1.32 4.27 11.17
CA ILE A 276 1.91 3.52 10.06
C ILE A 276 2.37 4.45 8.94
N VAL A 277 3.49 4.11 8.30
CA VAL A 277 3.91 4.68 7.01
C VAL A 277 3.71 3.59 5.96
N VAL A 278 2.82 3.83 5.01
CA VAL A 278 2.58 2.91 3.88
C VAL A 278 3.50 3.28 2.73
N SER A 279 4.24 2.30 2.22
CA SER A 279 5.12 2.49 1.06
C SER A 279 4.40 2.16 -0.25
N SER A 280 3.60 1.09 -0.28
CA SER A 280 2.79 0.79 -1.46
C SER A 280 1.53 -0.02 -1.15
N ILE A 281 0.48 0.19 -1.94
CA ILE A 281 -0.74 -0.63 -1.97
C ILE A 281 -0.96 -1.13 -3.40
N ARG A 282 -1.22 -2.43 -3.56
CA ARG A 282 -1.58 -3.05 -4.85
C ARG A 282 -2.77 -3.96 -4.67
N PHE A 283 -3.57 -4.08 -5.72
CA PHE A 283 -4.67 -5.03 -5.79
C PHE A 283 -4.31 -6.10 -6.83
N ALA A 284 -4.82 -7.32 -6.68
CA ALA A 284 -4.82 -8.36 -7.72
C ALA A 284 -6.15 -9.09 -7.70
#